data_AF-A0A9P2FF36-F1
#
_entry.id   AF-A0A9P2FF36-F1
#
_cell.length_a   1.000
_cell.length_b   1.000
_cell.length_c   1.000
_cell.angle_alpha   90.00
_cell.angle_beta   90.00
_cell.angle_gamma   90.00
#
_symmetry.space_group_name_H-M   'P 1'
#
loop_
_entity.id
_entity.type
_entity.pdbx_description
1 polymer ?
#
loop_
_entity_poly.entity_id
_entity_poly.type
_entity_poly.pdbx_seq_one_letter_code
_entity_poly.pdbx_strand_id
1 'polypeptide(L)'
;MELTDLRKKQIDYDWKTIYIGIVQNHFESKVISDYAVELMEKGNNDDFVTELAWGVDSNDIQQVLFELQNRYFPDLETDSNDYKIEEQKLRFVYLSELNETVDDTEDLLKKIAEFYGNNGYPESMVEFINYMPQEVPTSKEGLINKFHRFLSSEENKIKEK
;
A
#
# COMPACT_ATOMS: atom_id res chain seq x y z
N MET A 1 -3.11 -1.74 -7.75
CA MET A 1 -1.74 -2.22 -7.53
C MET A 1 -1.80 -3.74 -7.53
N GLU A 2 -0.74 -4.44 -7.92
CA GLU A 2 -0.67 -5.91 -7.89
C GLU A 2 0.51 -6.36 -7.02
N LEU A 3 0.56 -7.65 -6.64
CA LEU A 3 1.70 -8.21 -5.89
C LEU A 3 3.04 -8.04 -6.60
N THR A 4 3.02 -8.00 -7.93
CA THR A 4 4.22 -7.74 -8.74
C THR A 4 4.84 -6.39 -8.43
N ASP A 5 4.04 -5.38 -8.07
CA ASP A 5 4.55 -4.03 -7.83
C ASP A 5 5.30 -3.97 -6.49
N LEU A 6 4.80 -4.67 -5.46
CA LEU A 6 5.54 -4.90 -4.21
C LEU A 6 6.89 -5.59 -4.50
N ARG A 7 6.90 -6.64 -5.31
CA ARG A 7 8.13 -7.37 -5.68
C ARG A 7 9.13 -6.52 -6.46
N LYS A 8 8.69 -5.74 -7.45
CA LYS A 8 9.56 -4.83 -8.21
C LYS A 8 10.28 -3.84 -7.30
N LYS A 9 9.60 -3.39 -6.24
CA LYS A 9 10.15 -2.49 -5.22
C LYS A 9 10.91 -3.20 -4.10
N GLN A 10 11.07 -4.53 -4.18
CA GLN A 10 11.74 -5.35 -3.17
C GLN A 10 11.12 -5.18 -1.78
N ILE A 11 9.79 -5.04 -1.73
CA ILE A 11 9.03 -4.93 -0.49
C ILE A 11 8.58 -6.33 -0.08
N ASP A 12 8.94 -6.73 1.13
CA ASP A 12 8.41 -7.95 1.74
C ASP A 12 6.95 -7.76 2.14
N TYR A 13 6.14 -8.76 1.83
CA TYR A 13 4.71 -8.77 2.11
C TYR A 13 4.22 -10.10 2.65
N ASP A 14 3.24 -9.99 3.55
CA ASP A 14 2.54 -11.09 4.16
C ASP A 14 1.02 -10.86 4.19
N TRP A 15 0.29 -11.72 4.88
CA TRP A 15 -1.16 -11.57 5.03
C TRP A 15 -1.59 -10.24 5.65
N LYS A 16 -0.77 -9.61 6.52
CA LYS A 16 -1.06 -8.27 7.06
C LYS A 16 -0.99 -7.24 5.95
N THR A 17 0.04 -7.29 5.10
CA THR A 17 0.18 -6.40 3.93
C THR A 17 -1.03 -6.53 3.00
N ILE A 18 -1.46 -7.77 2.71
CA ILE A 18 -2.60 -8.02 1.82
C ILE A 18 -3.90 -7.50 2.43
N TYR A 19 -4.14 -7.80 3.70
CA TYR A 19 -5.32 -7.34 4.44
C TYR A 19 -5.41 -5.82 4.47
N ILE A 20 -4.33 -5.13 4.89
CA ILE A 20 -4.31 -3.67 4.99
C ILE A 20 -4.47 -3.04 3.61
N GLY A 21 -3.82 -3.62 2.59
CA GLY A 21 -3.94 -3.14 1.22
C GLY A 21 -5.37 -3.23 0.67
N ILE A 22 -6.15 -4.24 1.05
CA ILE A 22 -7.56 -4.32 0.66
C ILE A 22 -8.41 -3.33 1.47
N VAL A 23 -8.22 -3.26 2.79
CA VAL A 23 -8.95 -2.32 3.66
C VAL A 23 -8.75 -0.86 3.23
N GLN A 24 -7.55 -0.52 2.78
CA GLN A 24 -7.20 0.82 2.29
C GLN A 24 -7.41 1.01 0.77
N ASN A 25 -8.04 0.05 0.08
CA ASN A 25 -8.31 0.08 -1.36
C ASN A 25 -7.07 0.23 -2.26
N HIS A 26 -5.89 -0.22 -1.79
CA HIS A 26 -4.70 -0.38 -2.63
C HIS A 26 -4.80 -1.63 -3.54
N PHE A 27 -5.51 -2.66 -3.06
CA PHE A 27 -5.70 -3.94 -3.73
C PHE A 27 -7.18 -4.26 -3.96
N GLU A 28 -7.44 -4.98 -5.04
CA GLU A 28 -8.71 -5.67 -5.24
C GLU A 28 -8.68 -7.06 -4.57
N SER A 29 -9.86 -7.64 -4.30
CA SER A 29 -9.99 -8.93 -3.59
C SER A 29 -9.23 -10.09 -4.25
N LYS A 30 -9.07 -10.06 -5.58
CA LYS A 30 -8.27 -11.02 -6.36
C LYS A 30 -6.86 -11.24 -5.77
N VAL A 31 -6.27 -10.22 -5.16
CA VAL A 31 -4.92 -10.29 -4.59
C VAL A 31 -4.81 -11.31 -3.46
N ILE A 32 -5.91 -11.62 -2.76
CA ILE A 32 -5.95 -12.69 -1.75
C ILE A 32 -5.64 -14.04 -2.41
N SER A 33 -6.33 -14.34 -3.51
CA SER A 33 -6.15 -15.58 -4.25
C SER A 33 -4.74 -15.67 -4.86
N ASP A 34 -4.27 -14.56 -5.45
CA ASP A 34 -2.92 -14.49 -6.01
C ASP A 34 -1.85 -14.80 -4.95
N TYR A 35 -2.00 -14.23 -3.74
CA TYR A 35 -1.06 -14.49 -2.65
C TYR A 35 -1.20 -15.91 -2.09
N ALA A 36 -2.42 -16.44 -2.01
CA ALA A 36 -2.66 -17.83 -1.60
C ALA A 36 -1.96 -18.83 -2.54
N VAL A 37 -2.03 -18.60 -3.85
CA VAL A 37 -1.31 -19.41 -4.86
C VAL A 37 0.21 -19.33 -4.63
N GLU A 38 0.77 -18.13 -4.39
CA GLU A 38 2.20 -17.98 -4.10
C GLU A 38 2.64 -18.74 -2.83
N LEU A 39 1.76 -18.83 -1.82
CA LEU A 39 2.04 -19.61 -0.61
C LEU A 39 2.00 -21.12 -0.89
N MET A 40 1.06 -21.60 -1.71
CA MET A 40 0.99 -23.00 -2.12
C MET A 40 2.23 -23.42 -2.91
N GLU A 41 2.70 -22.57 -3.83
CA GLU A 41 3.94 -22.82 -4.59
C GLU A 41 5.17 -22.93 -3.68
N LYS A 42 5.16 -22.25 -2.53
CA LYS A 42 6.18 -22.34 -1.47
C LYS A 42 5.99 -23.55 -0.53
N GLY A 43 4.98 -24.38 -0.78
CA GLY A 43 4.70 -25.60 -0.03
C GLY A 43 3.71 -25.45 1.13
N ASN A 44 3.04 -24.30 1.26
CA ASN A 44 1.98 -24.13 2.25
C ASN A 44 0.66 -24.71 1.72
N ASN A 45 0.31 -25.91 2.19
CA ASN A 45 -0.92 -26.61 1.83
C ASN A 45 -1.98 -26.55 2.95
N ASP A 46 -2.02 -25.46 3.71
CA ASP A 46 -3.10 -25.23 4.68
C ASP A 46 -4.46 -25.19 3.96
N ASP A 47 -5.49 -25.81 4.56
CA ASP A 47 -6.82 -25.95 3.93
C ASP A 47 -7.43 -24.60 3.57
N PHE A 48 -7.25 -23.58 4.42
CA PHE A 48 -7.78 -22.24 4.16
C PHE A 48 -7.00 -21.53 3.06
N VAL A 49 -5.68 -21.66 3.03
CA VAL A 49 -4.87 -21.14 1.90
C VAL A 49 -5.29 -21.81 0.60
N THR A 50 -5.52 -23.13 0.63
CA THR A 50 -5.99 -23.89 -0.55
C THR A 50 -7.36 -23.40 -1.03
N GLU A 51 -8.29 -23.12 -0.11
CA GLU A 51 -9.60 -22.56 -0.44
C GLU A 51 -9.49 -21.18 -1.08
N LEU A 52 -8.71 -20.27 -0.48
CA LEU A 52 -8.49 -18.92 -1.01
C LEU A 52 -7.87 -18.93 -2.42
N ALA A 53 -6.98 -19.89 -2.71
CA ALA A 53 -6.34 -20.02 -4.00
C ALA A 53 -7.33 -20.36 -5.14
N TRP A 54 -8.49 -20.96 -4.84
CA TRP A 54 -9.54 -21.20 -5.83
C TRP A 54 -10.30 -19.94 -6.24
N GLY A 55 -10.18 -18.86 -5.46
CA GLY A 55 -10.85 -17.60 -5.72
C GLY A 55 -11.70 -17.13 -4.55
N VAL A 56 -11.70 -15.82 -4.29
CA VAL A 56 -12.58 -15.17 -3.32
C VAL A 56 -13.71 -14.47 -4.06
N ASP A 57 -14.97 -14.84 -3.75
CA ASP A 57 -16.12 -14.10 -4.25
C ASP A 57 -16.15 -12.70 -3.61
N SER A 58 -16.43 -11.68 -4.43
CA SER A 58 -16.61 -10.31 -3.98
C SER A 58 -17.65 -10.15 -2.85
N ASN A 59 -18.67 -11.02 -2.80
CA ASN A 59 -19.70 -10.99 -1.76
C ASN A 59 -19.18 -11.49 -0.40
N ASP A 60 -18.12 -12.31 -0.40
CA ASP A 60 -17.60 -12.98 0.80
C ASP A 60 -16.35 -12.26 1.35
N ILE A 61 -15.88 -11.19 0.69
CA ILE A 61 -14.65 -10.50 1.02
C ILE A 61 -14.57 -10.08 2.50
N GLN A 62 -15.68 -9.61 3.08
CA GLN A 62 -15.70 -9.18 4.48
C GLN A 62 -15.51 -10.36 5.44
N GLN A 63 -16.11 -11.51 5.14
CA GLN A 63 -15.92 -12.73 5.93
C GLN A 63 -14.48 -13.22 5.80
N VAL A 64 -13.93 -13.26 4.59
CA VAL A 64 -12.55 -13.67 4.34
C VAL A 64 -11.55 -12.77 5.08
N LEU A 65 -11.73 -11.45 5.04
CA LEU A 65 -10.87 -10.51 5.78
C LEU A 65 -10.95 -10.73 7.29
N PHE A 66 -12.15 -10.99 7.83
CA PHE A 66 -12.34 -11.30 9.24
C PHE A 66 -11.61 -12.61 9.63
N GLU A 67 -11.73 -13.66 8.82
CA GLU A 67 -11.05 -14.93 9.05
C GLU A 67 -9.52 -14.80 8.93
N LEU A 68 -9.02 -14.06 7.95
CA LEU A 68 -7.59 -13.75 7.80
C LEU A 68 -7.03 -13.08 9.06
N GLN A 69 -7.71 -12.02 9.53
CA GLN A 69 -7.29 -11.29 10.72
C GLN A 69 -7.26 -12.19 11.94
N ASN A 70 -8.34 -12.92 12.22
CA ASN A 70 -8.40 -13.78 13.40
C ASN A 70 -7.37 -14.91 13.38
N ARG A 71 -7.03 -15.44 12.19
CA ARG A 71 -6.11 -16.56 12.06
C ARG A 71 -4.65 -16.16 12.15
N TYR A 72 -4.27 -15.06 11.50
CA TYR A 72 -2.85 -14.73 11.29
C TYR A 72 -2.37 -13.54 12.14
N PHE A 73 -3.26 -12.63 12.51
CA PHE A 73 -2.91 -11.41 13.23
C PHE A 73 -4.09 -10.89 14.08
N PRO A 74 -4.58 -11.69 15.05
CA PRO A 74 -5.78 -11.35 15.83
C PRO A 74 -5.62 -10.06 16.66
N ASP A 75 -4.39 -9.73 17.04
CA ASP A 75 -4.07 -8.55 17.86
C ASP A 75 -3.72 -7.31 17.00
N LEU A 76 -3.96 -7.33 15.68
CA LEU A 76 -3.68 -6.20 14.81
C LEU A 76 -4.68 -5.06 15.07
N GLU A 77 -4.20 -4.00 15.70
CA GLU A 77 -4.93 -2.74 15.89
C GLU A 77 -4.52 -1.70 14.83
N THR A 78 -5.45 -0.83 14.42
CA THR A 78 -5.20 0.21 13.40
C THR A 78 -4.12 1.22 13.81
N ASP A 79 -3.97 1.48 15.10
CA ASP A 79 -2.95 2.41 15.62
C ASP A 79 -1.62 1.74 15.97
N SER A 80 -1.54 0.40 15.83
CA SER A 80 -0.35 -0.37 16.13
C SER A 80 0.82 -0.02 15.21
N ASN A 81 2.04 -0.27 15.70
CA ASN A 81 3.24 -0.06 14.90
C ASN A 81 3.28 -0.98 13.67
N ASP A 82 2.80 -2.22 13.79
CA ASP A 82 2.71 -3.17 12.68
C ASP A 82 1.79 -2.63 11.57
N TYR A 83 0.61 -2.12 11.92
CA TYR A 83 -0.31 -1.54 10.93
C TYR A 83 0.32 -0.36 10.19
N LYS A 84 0.97 0.55 10.92
CA LYS A 84 1.65 1.73 10.35
C LYS A 84 2.81 1.35 9.45
N ILE A 85 3.52 0.26 9.74
CA ILE A 85 4.59 -0.26 8.88
C ILE A 85 4.02 -0.73 7.54
N GLU A 86 2.94 -1.52 7.57
CA GLU A 86 2.34 -2.02 6.34
C GLU A 86 1.69 -0.91 5.50
N GLU A 87 1.02 0.05 6.15
CA GLU A 87 0.54 1.26 5.47
C GLU A 87 1.69 2.05 4.82
N GLN A 88 2.83 2.18 5.52
CA GLN A 88 4.01 2.84 4.99
C GLN A 88 4.53 2.15 3.72
N LYS A 89 4.61 0.82 3.73
CA LYS A 89 5.01 0.02 2.56
C LYS A 89 4.06 0.24 1.38
N LEU A 90 2.75 0.12 1.62
CA LEU A 90 1.73 0.24 0.58
C LEU A 90 1.70 1.64 -0.04
N ARG A 91 1.77 2.68 0.80
CA ARG A 91 1.89 4.07 0.35
C ARG A 91 3.14 4.30 -0.48
N PHE A 92 4.29 3.81 -0.02
CA PHE A 92 5.55 3.94 -0.76
C PHE A 92 5.45 3.32 -2.15
N VAL A 93 4.96 2.08 -2.26
CA VAL A 93 4.85 1.39 -3.55
C VAL A 93 3.88 2.11 -4.47
N TYR A 94 2.69 2.45 -3.99
CA TYR A 94 1.68 3.15 -4.79
C TYR A 94 2.20 4.49 -5.33
N LEU A 95 2.79 5.31 -4.48
CA LEU A 95 3.33 6.61 -4.87
C LEU A 95 4.54 6.48 -5.81
N SER A 96 5.36 5.44 -5.63
CA SER A 96 6.48 5.17 -6.53
C SER A 96 5.99 4.76 -7.93
N GLU A 97 4.96 3.90 -8.02
CA GLU A 97 4.36 3.53 -9.30
C GLU A 97 3.72 4.75 -10.00
N LEU A 98 3.06 5.65 -9.25
CA LEU A 98 2.58 6.91 -9.80
C LEU A 98 3.71 7.75 -10.39
N ASN A 99 4.82 7.90 -9.66
CA ASN A 99 5.97 8.67 -10.10
C ASN A 99 6.64 8.10 -11.37
N GLU A 100 6.55 6.78 -11.59
CA GLU A 100 7.15 6.11 -12.73
C GLU A 100 6.24 6.03 -13.96
N THR A 101 4.92 6.16 -13.77
CA THR A 101 3.93 5.97 -14.85
C THR A 101 3.27 7.26 -15.31
N VAL A 102 3.38 8.35 -14.55
CA VAL A 102 2.76 9.63 -14.86
C VAL A 102 3.82 10.65 -15.24
N ASP A 103 3.95 10.92 -16.55
CA ASP A 103 4.97 11.83 -17.08
C ASP A 103 4.62 13.32 -16.86
N ASP A 104 3.34 13.66 -16.84
CA ASP A 104 2.88 15.04 -16.68
C ASP A 104 2.93 15.46 -15.20
N THR A 105 3.65 16.55 -14.91
CA THR A 105 3.84 17.05 -13.55
C THR A 105 2.53 17.46 -12.88
N GLU A 106 1.59 18.02 -13.64
CA GLU A 106 0.31 18.47 -13.07
C GLU A 106 -0.62 17.30 -12.77
N ASP A 107 -0.69 16.32 -13.67
CA ASP A 107 -1.42 15.07 -13.45
C ASP A 107 -0.83 14.27 -12.28
N LEU A 108 0.50 14.21 -12.16
CA LEU A 108 1.17 13.55 -11.04
C LEU A 108 0.81 14.22 -9.70
N LEU A 109 0.94 15.54 -9.61
CA LEU A 109 0.57 16.29 -8.39
C LEU A 109 -0.92 16.13 -8.05
N LYS A 110 -1.79 16.09 -9.06
CA LYS A 110 -3.22 15.84 -8.87
C LYS A 110 -3.48 14.44 -8.31
N LYS A 111 -2.87 13.40 -8.88
CA LYS A 111 -3.02 12.01 -8.40
C LYS A 111 -2.45 11.80 -7.00
N ILE A 112 -1.32 12.45 -6.68
CA ILE A 112 -0.78 12.46 -5.31
C ILE A 112 -1.77 13.12 -4.34
N ALA A 113 -2.39 14.23 -4.74
CA ALA A 113 -3.39 14.94 -3.95
C ALA A 113 -4.68 14.13 -3.75
N GLU A 114 -5.13 13.41 -4.78
CA GLU A 114 -6.24 12.45 -4.71
C GLU A 114 -5.92 11.30 -3.74
N PHE A 115 -4.74 10.71 -3.85
CA PHE A 115 -4.26 9.70 -2.91
C PHE A 115 -4.27 10.21 -1.48
N TYR A 116 -3.71 11.40 -1.25
CA TYR A 116 -3.64 12.03 0.06
C TYR A 116 -5.02 12.23 0.70
N GLY A 117 -6.02 12.67 -0.08
CA GLY A 117 -7.40 12.81 0.40
C GLY A 117 -8.10 11.47 0.67
N ASN A 118 -7.89 10.48 -0.19
CA ASN A 118 -8.52 9.16 -0.07
C ASN A 118 -7.92 8.32 1.09
N ASN A 119 -6.73 8.67 1.57
CA ASN A 119 -6.00 7.93 2.61
C ASN A 119 -5.90 8.71 3.94
N GLY A 120 -6.89 9.56 4.23
CA GLY A 120 -7.01 10.18 5.56
C GLY A 120 -6.02 11.30 5.85
N TYR A 121 -5.47 11.95 4.82
CA TYR A 121 -4.62 13.14 4.94
C TYR A 121 -3.35 12.93 5.78
N PRO A 122 -2.50 11.93 5.48
CA PRO A 122 -1.30 11.62 6.27
C PRO A 122 -0.34 12.82 6.40
N GLU A 123 -0.04 13.22 7.63
CA GLU A 123 0.77 14.41 7.94
C GLU A 123 2.13 14.41 7.20
N SER A 124 2.74 13.23 7.05
CA SER A 124 4.02 13.07 6.36
C SER A 124 4.03 13.48 4.88
N MET A 125 2.85 13.67 4.27
CA MET A 125 2.73 14.07 2.86
C MET A 125 2.49 15.57 2.67
N VAL A 126 2.09 16.30 3.72
CA VAL A 126 1.58 17.69 3.65
C VAL A 126 2.51 18.62 2.88
N GLU A 127 3.83 18.46 3.06
CA GLU A 127 4.83 19.34 2.48
C GLU A 127 4.85 19.39 0.95
N PHE A 128 4.29 18.39 0.27
CA PHE A 128 4.28 18.30 -1.20
C PHE A 128 2.87 18.23 -1.81
N ILE A 129 1.82 18.47 -1.03
CA ILE A 129 0.44 18.54 -1.53
C ILE A 129 0.18 19.92 -2.16
N ASN A 130 -0.22 19.90 -3.43
CA ASN A 130 -0.31 21.11 -4.27
C ASN A 130 -1.33 22.16 -3.81
N TYR A 131 -2.41 21.75 -3.13
CA TYR A 131 -3.41 22.67 -2.58
C TYR A 131 -3.16 23.06 -1.12
N MET A 132 -2.18 22.44 -0.45
CA MET A 132 -1.87 22.75 0.95
C MET A 132 -1.00 24.00 1.05
N PRO A 133 -1.24 24.87 2.05
CA PRO A 133 -0.40 26.03 2.30
C PRO A 133 1.07 25.63 2.47
N GLN A 134 1.95 26.33 1.77
CA GLN A 134 3.40 26.12 1.85
C GLN A 134 4.02 27.21 2.71
N GLU A 135 4.92 26.84 3.64
CA GLU A 135 5.64 27.81 4.48
C GLU A 135 6.44 28.82 3.64
N VAL A 136 6.96 28.37 2.50
CA VAL A 136 7.67 29.17 1.50
C VAL A 136 6.95 29.01 0.16
N PRO A 137 6.73 30.08 -0.62
CA PRO A 137 6.20 29.98 -1.98
C PRO A 137 7.00 28.93 -2.77
N THR A 138 6.33 27.85 -3.17
CA THR A 138 6.97 26.68 -3.79
C THR A 138 6.36 26.47 -5.18
N SER A 139 7.20 26.31 -6.21
CA SER A 139 6.73 25.98 -7.57
C SER A 139 6.27 24.52 -7.66
N LYS A 140 5.62 24.15 -8.77
CA LYS A 140 5.24 22.74 -9.04
C LYS A 140 6.48 21.82 -9.00
N GLU A 141 7.58 22.25 -9.62
CA GLU A 141 8.86 21.51 -9.59
C GLU A 141 9.42 21.41 -8.17
N GLY A 142 9.25 22.45 -7.35
CA GLY A 142 9.61 22.43 -5.94
C GLY A 142 8.83 21.39 -5.13
N LEU A 143 7.54 21.23 -5.41
CA LEU A 143 6.71 20.19 -4.78
C LEU A 143 7.14 18.79 -5.23
N ILE A 144 7.44 18.60 -6.52
CA ILE A 144 7.97 17.32 -7.03
C ILE A 144 9.31 16.98 -6.36
N ASN A 145 10.21 17.95 -6.18
CA ASN A 145 11.46 17.71 -5.47
C ASN A 145 11.26 17.33 -4.00
N LYS A 146 10.23 17.87 -3.32
CA LYS A 146 9.85 17.45 -1.96
C LYS A 146 9.30 16.02 -1.98
N PHE A 147 8.44 15.70 -2.94
CA PHE A 147 7.88 14.37 -3.14
C PHE A 147 8.97 13.32 -3.41
N HIS A 148 9.95 13.60 -4.27
CA HIS A 148 11.08 12.69 -4.53
C HIS A 148 11.91 12.45 -3.26
N ARG A 149 12.18 13.50 -2.48
CA ARG A 149 12.86 13.35 -1.18
C ARG A 149 12.05 12.51 -0.20
N PHE A 150 10.73 12.67 -0.19
CA PHE A 150 9.83 11.84 0.61
C PHE A 150 9.94 10.36 0.19
N LEU A 151 9.85 10.04 -1.11
CA LEU A 151 9.98 8.67 -1.60
C LEU A 151 11.32 8.04 -1.20
N SER A 152 12.43 8.75 -1.39
CA SER A 152 13.75 8.26 -0.97
C SER A 152 13.84 8.04 0.54
N SER A 153 13.21 8.89 1.34
CA SER A 153 13.16 8.72 2.80
C SER A 153 12.35 7.49 3.21
N GLU A 154 11.18 7.27 2.59
CA GLU A 154 10.35 6.10 2.87
C GLU A 154 11.06 4.80 2.47
N GLU A 155 11.71 4.79 1.31
CA GLU A 155 12.50 3.64 0.83
C GLU A 155 13.58 3.24 1.85
N ASN A 156 14.34 4.22 2.37
CA ASN A 156 15.37 3.96 3.37
C ASN A 156 14.77 3.40 4.67
N LYS A 157 13.68 3.98 5.18
CA LYS A 157 13.01 3.51 6.40
C LYS A 157 12.49 2.09 6.27
N ILE A 158 12.08 1.68 5.07
CA ILE A 158 11.60 0.33 4.81
C ILE A 158 12.77 -0.65 4.74
N LYS A 159 13.89 -0.27 4.12
CA LYS A 159 15.10 -1.12 3.99
C LYS A 159 15.93 -1.24 5.28
N GLU A 160 15.79 -0.31 6.22
CA GLU A 160 16.47 -0.35 7.52
C GLU A 160 15.81 -1.29 8.55
N LYS A 161 14.65 -1.87 8.22
CA LYS A 161 13.89 -2.79 9.08
C LYS A 161 14.05 -4.23 8.62
#